data_AF-A0A731NK34-F1
#
_entry.id   AF-A0A731NK34-F1
#
_cell.length_a   1.000
_cell.length_b   1.000
_cell.length_c   1.000
_cell.angle_alpha   90.00
_cell.angle_beta   90.00
_cell.angle_gamma   90.00
#
_symmetry.space_group_name_H-M   'P 1'
#
loop_
_entity.id
_entity.type
_entity.pdbx_description
1 polymer ?
#
loop_
_entity_poly.entity_id
_entity_poly.type
_entity_poly.pdbx_seq_one_letter_code
_entity_poly.pdbx_strand_id
1 'polypeptide(L)' 'MPTDLFPAKILRVSGTSNNPAIVLDNGTSLSIGSILKGGYVIDSIDPASGINLSRPDEYIHIPLSY' A
#
# COMPACT_ATOMS: atom_id res chain seq x y z
N MET A 1 3.29 -15.96 -0.55
CA MET A 1 2.93 -14.76 -1.34
C MET A 1 2.75 -13.60 -0.36
N PRO A 2 2.98 -12.32 -0.73
CA PRO A 2 2.99 -11.18 0.20
C PRO A 2 1.55 -10.77 0.62
N THR A 3 0.69 -11.74 0.89
CA THR A 3 -0.71 -11.59 1.30
C THR A 3 -0.89 -11.20 2.77
N ASP A 4 0.20 -11.06 3.54
CA ASP A 4 0.14 -10.81 4.99
C ASP A 4 0.62 -9.42 5.43
N LEU A 5 0.99 -8.53 4.50
CA LEU A 5 1.42 -7.18 4.85
C LEU A 5 0.24 -6.27 5.19
N PHE A 6 -0.82 -6.34 4.38
CA PHE A 6 -2.03 -5.57 4.57
C PHE A 6 -2.97 -6.26 5.59
N PRO A 7 -3.70 -5.50 6.41
CA PRO A 7 -4.64 -6.08 7.37
C PRO A 7 -5.87 -6.70 6.70
N ALA A 8 -6.13 -6.39 5.43
CA ALA A 8 -7.19 -6.95 4.61
C ALA A 8 -6.83 -6.84 3.12
N LYS A 9 -7.69 -7.31 2.20
CA LYS A 9 -7.36 -7.29 0.77
C LYS A 9 -7.46 -5.89 0.20
N ILE A 10 -6.55 -5.56 -0.71
CA ILE A 10 -6.61 -4.31 -1.47
C ILE A 10 -7.85 -4.37 -2.37
N LEU A 11 -8.75 -3.41 -2.22
CA LEU A 11 -9.93 -3.26 -3.05
C LEU A 11 -9.67 -2.32 -4.23
N ARG A 12 -9.09 -1.15 -3.97
CA ARG A 12 -8.76 -0.13 -4.98
C ARG A 12 -7.76 0.90 -4.48
N VAL A 13 -7.14 1.61 -5.41
CA VAL A 13 -6.50 2.91 -5.12
C VAL A 13 -7.56 4.01 -5.23
N SER A 14 -7.47 5.01 -4.36
CA SER A 14 -8.36 6.15 -4.26
C SER A 14 -7.57 7.44 -3.99
N GLY A 15 -8.26 8.58 -3.97
CA GLY A 15 -7.64 9.88 -3.74
C GLY A 15 -7.18 10.55 -5.04
N THR A 16 -6.21 11.45 -4.92
CA THR A 16 -5.64 12.20 -6.05
C THR A 16 -4.17 11.84 -6.20
N SER A 17 -3.55 12.22 -7.32
CA SER A 17 -2.11 12.00 -7.53
C SER A 17 -1.23 12.61 -6.42
N ASN A 18 -1.70 13.67 -5.75
CA ASN A 18 -0.97 14.34 -4.67
C ASN A 18 -1.27 13.77 -3.28
N ASN A 19 -2.40 13.07 -3.13
CA ASN A 19 -2.79 12.44 -1.88
C ASN A 19 -3.48 11.10 -2.16
N PRO A 20 -2.72 10.08 -2.61
CA PRO A 20 -3.27 8.77 -2.91
C PRO A 20 -3.49 7.96 -1.63
N ALA A 21 -4.45 7.05 -1.67
CA ALA A 21 -4.74 6.12 -0.58
C ALA A 21 -5.20 4.76 -1.12
N ILE A 22 -4.87 3.70 -0.39
CA ILE A 22 -5.34 2.34 -0.66
C ILE A 22 -6.59 2.09 0.17
N VAL A 23 -7.69 1.71 -0.47
CA VAL A 23 -8.89 1.24 0.21
C VAL A 23 -8.87 -0.28 0.25
N LEU A 24 -9.08 -0.82 1.45
CA LEU A 24 -9.18 -2.26 1.68
C LEU A 24 -10.65 -2.70 1.67
N ASP A 25 -10.89 -3.99 1.44
CA ASP A 25 -12.24 -4.57 1.38
C ASP A 25 -13.01 -4.50 2.71
N ASN A 26 -12.31 -4.34 3.83
CA ASN A 26 -12.90 -4.09 5.15
C ASN A 26 -13.25 -2.61 5.42
N GLY A 27 -13.06 -1.71 4.45
CA GLY A 27 -13.34 -0.28 4.57
C GLY A 27 -12.19 0.56 5.15
N THR A 28 -11.07 -0.05 5.54
CA THR A 28 -9.87 0.68 5.97
C THR A 28 -9.26 1.45 4.81
N SER A 29 -8.78 2.66 5.07
CA SER A 29 -8.01 3.46 4.12
C SER A 29 -6.58 3.64 4.64
N LEU A 30 -5.58 3.40 3.80
CA LEU A 30 -4.16 3.52 4.12
C LEU A 30 -3.52 4.56 3.21
N SER A 31 -2.95 5.60 3.80
CA SER A 31 -2.22 6.66 3.10
C SER A 31 -0.71 6.42 3.12
N ILE A 32 0.03 7.21 2.34
CA ILE A 32 1.49 7.33 2.48
C ILE A 32 1.82 7.63 3.95
N GLY A 33 2.84 6.96 4.48
CA GLY A 33 3.25 6.98 5.89
C GLY A 33 2.53 5.98 6.79
N SER A 34 1.53 5.24 6.29
CA SER A 34 0.86 4.21 7.10
C SER A 34 1.82 3.05 7.40
N ILE A 35 1.78 2.56 8.64
CA ILE A 35 2.58 1.42 9.09
C ILE A 35 1.74 0.14 8.98
N LEU A 36 2.29 -0.83 8.27
CA LEU A 36 1.71 -2.15 8.00
C LEU A 36 2.26 -3.20 8.97
N LYS A 37 1.72 -4.42 8.88
CA LYS A 37 2.25 -5.57 9.63
C LYS A 37 3.72 -5.77 9.31
N GLY A 38 4.52 -6.12 10.32
CA GLY A 38 5.96 -6.32 10.16
C GLY A 38 6.79 -5.03 10.09
N GLY A 39 6.16 -3.86 10.31
CA GLY A 39 6.84 -2.58 10.42
C GLY A 39 7.12 -1.89 9.08
N TYR A 40 6.51 -2.34 7.99
CA TYR A 40 6.65 -1.66 6.70
C TYR A 40 5.86 -0.35 6.67
N VAL A 41 6.44 0.67 6.08
CA VAL A 41 5.82 1.97 5.84
C VAL A 41 5.45 2.08 4.38
N ILE A 42 4.28 2.63 4.07
CA ILE A 42 3.92 2.98 2.70
C ILE A 42 4.66 4.25 2.29
N ASP A 43 5.60 4.15 1.36
CA ASP A 43 6.35 5.31 0.87
C ASP A 43 5.66 6.00 -0.31
N SER A 44 5.03 5.21 -1.18
CA SER A 44 4.29 5.74 -2.32
C SER A 44 3.17 4.81 -2.77
N ILE A 45 2.14 5.41 -3.34
CA ILE A 45 1.01 4.73 -3.97
C ILE A 45 0.79 5.39 -5.33
N ASP A 46 0.86 4.61 -6.38
CA ASP A 46 0.66 5.07 -7.76
C ASP A 46 -0.21 4.04 -8.49
N PRO A 47 -1.38 4.43 -9.02
CA PRO A 47 -2.23 3.52 -9.80
C PRO A 47 -1.52 2.89 -11.01
N ALA A 48 -0.56 3.60 -11.62
CA ALA A 48 0.13 3.15 -12.82
C ALA A 48 1.32 2.22 -12.51
N SER A 49 2.05 2.47 -11.42
CA SER A 49 3.25 1.70 -11.08
C SER A 49 3.04 0.69 -9.94
N GLY A 50 2.24 1.03 -8.92
CA GLY A 50 1.96 0.15 -7.79
C GLY A 50 2.20 0.82 -6.43
N ILE A 51 2.55 0.00 -5.44
CA ILE A 51 2.75 0.44 -4.05
C ILE A 51 4.19 0.13 -3.66
N ASN A 52 4.88 1.13 -3.11
CA ASN A 52 6.21 0.95 -2.55
C ASN A 52 6.16 0.94 -1.04
N LEU A 53 6.85 -0.02 -0.44
CA LEU A 53 6.92 -0.23 0.99
C LEU A 53 8.38 -0.31 1.45
N SER A 54 8.70 0.28 2.60
CA SER A 54 10.02 0.17 3.20
C SER A 54 9.99 -0.22 4.67
N ARG A 55 11.05 -0.88 5.11
CA ARG A 55 11.48 -1.00 6.50
C ARG A 55 13.02 -0.92 6.52
N PRO A 56 13.69 -0.79 7.69
CA PRO A 56 15.12 -0.43 7.75
C PRO A 56 16.06 -1.20 6.81
N ASP A 57 15.81 -2.49 6.60
CA ASP A 57 16.69 -3.36 5.79
C ASP A 57 16.02 -3.90 4.51
N GLU A 58 14.83 -3.40 4.14
CA GLU A 58 14.09 -3.97 3.01
C GLU A 58 13.20 -2.94 2.30
N TYR A 59 13.18 -3.05 0.98
CA TYR A 59 12.32 -2.27 0.10
C TYR A 59 11.54 -3.21 -0.82
N ILE A 60 10.22 -3.09 -0.81
CA ILE A 60 9.31 -3.95 -1.58
C ILE A 60 8.48 -3.10 -2.52
N HIS A 61 8.47 -3.48 -3.79
CA HIS A 61 7.53 -2.98 -4.77
C HIS A 61 6.41 -3.99 -5.01
N ILE A 62 5.17 -3.57 -4.84
CA ILE A 62 3.97 -4.37 -5.12
C ILE A 62 3.30 -3.79 -6.37
N PRO A 63 3.42 -4.44 -7.53
CA PRO A 63 2.75 -3.99 -8.74
C PRO A 63 1.23 -4.15 -8.58
N LEU A 64 0.49 -3.11 -8.92
CA LEU A 64 -0.97 -3.21 -9.05
C LEU A 64 -1.27 -3.71 -10.45
N SER A 65 -1.48 -5.02 -10.58
CA SER A 65 -1.93 -5.60 -11.85
C SER A 65 -3.41 -5.28 -12.05
N TYR A 66 -3.73 -4.73 -13.23
CA TYR A 66 -5.11 -4.57 -13.70
C TYR A 66 -5.66 -5.89 -14.23
#